data_AF-A0A832SH45-F1
#
_entry.id   AF-A0A832SH45-F1
#
_cell.length_a   1.000
_cell.length_b   1.000
_cell.length_c   1.000
_cell.angle_alpha   90.00
_cell.angle_beta   90.00
_cell.angle_gamma   90.00
#
_symmetry.space_group_name_H-M   'P 1'
#
loop_
_entity.id
_entity.type
_entity.pdbx_description
1 polymer ?
#
loop_
_entity_poly.entity_id
_entity_poly.type
_entity_poly.pdbx_seq_one_letter_code
_entity_poly.pdbx_strand_id
1 'polypeptide(L)'
;MRELEDVLKRRHGDDAVNKLIEAFTPAREEGMVELPLPVYDDKGNIIVRVVDLKYEFVKGGQPVSQCAGEDCRLRIIAEYEVGGERKQLKMEWYLAKKREKRGEATATHYFETAWLTVKNDIEAAVLKALTGRAKRGSVDLLADQLDDLRRFKPLKYAVDRWRRGKPIRQQSSLLSINCPSD
;
A
#
# COMPACT_ATOMS: atom_id res chain seq x y z
N MET A 1 -28.95 -3.18 12.80
CA MET A 1 -28.55 -1.81 12.39
C MET A 1 -29.65 -1.09 11.63
N ARG A 2 -30.30 -1.68 10.61
CA ARG A 2 -31.39 -1.02 9.84
C ARG A 2 -32.60 -0.56 10.67
N GLU A 3 -33.01 -1.30 11.70
CA GLU A 3 -34.17 -0.90 12.53
C GLU A 3 -33.90 0.30 13.44
N LEU A 4 -32.66 0.48 13.89
CA LEU A 4 -32.31 1.57 14.82
C LEU A 4 -32.22 2.91 14.07
N GLU A 5 -31.66 2.91 12.87
CA GLU A 5 -31.60 4.09 11.99
C GLU A 5 -33.01 4.57 11.62
N ASP A 6 -33.92 3.65 11.27
CA ASP A 6 -35.30 3.99 10.88
C ASP A 6 -36.11 4.58 12.04
N VAL A 7 -35.91 4.07 13.26
CA VAL A 7 -36.57 4.60 14.47
C VAL A 7 -36.06 5.99 14.84
N LEU A 8 -34.74 6.21 14.73
CA LEU A 8 -34.12 7.51 15.01
C LEU A 8 -34.52 8.57 13.98
N LYS A 9 -34.56 8.20 12.70
CA LYS A 9 -34.98 9.08 11.60
C LYS A 9 -36.42 9.58 11.78
N ARG A 10 -37.32 8.71 12.24
CA ARG A 10 -38.73 9.06 12.51
C ARG A 10 -38.93 9.96 13.72
N ARG A 11 -38.06 9.88 14.74
CA ARG A 11 -38.23 10.64 16.01
C ARG A 11 -37.41 11.92 16.11
N HIS A 12 -36.23 11.97 15.49
CA HIS A 12 -35.27 13.05 15.70
C HIS A 12 -34.75 13.67 14.39
N GLY A 13 -35.26 13.21 13.24
CA GLY A 13 -34.86 13.70 11.93
C GLY A 13 -33.46 13.26 11.51
N ASP A 14 -33.07 13.63 10.29
CA ASP A 14 -31.81 13.18 9.67
C ASP A 14 -30.55 13.66 10.43
N ASP A 15 -30.64 14.77 11.16
CA ASP A 15 -29.54 15.35 11.94
C ASP A 15 -29.04 14.42 13.06
N ALA A 16 -29.96 13.72 13.74
CA ALA A 16 -29.61 12.79 14.81
C ALA A 16 -28.96 11.50 14.28
N VAL A 17 -29.37 11.05 13.08
CA VAL A 17 -28.74 9.90 12.41
C VAL A 17 -27.33 10.27 11.94
N ASN A 18 -27.15 11.47 11.37
CA ASN A 18 -25.84 11.96 10.95
C ASN A 18 -24.86 12.09 12.13
N LYS A 19 -25.30 12.64 13.27
CA LYS A 19 -24.48 12.71 14.49
C LYS A 19 -24.11 11.33 15.05
N LEU A 20 -24.99 10.35 14.91
CA LEU A 20 -24.70 8.96 15.31
C LEU A 20 -23.64 8.36 14.38
N ILE A 21 -23.78 8.54 13.06
CA ILE A 21 -22.79 8.09 12.07
C ILE A 21 -21.44 8.77 12.31
N GLU A 22 -21.40 10.08 12.57
CA GLU A 22 -20.18 10.80 12.92
C GLU A 22 -19.55 10.28 14.22
N ALA A 23 -20.35 10.01 15.25
CA ALA A 23 -19.87 9.46 16.52
C ALA A 23 -19.31 8.03 16.42
N PHE A 24 -19.80 7.24 15.45
CA PHE A 24 -19.30 5.89 15.14
C PHE A 24 -18.27 5.87 14.01
N THR A 25 -18.05 6.98 13.32
CA THR A 25 -16.97 7.10 12.33
C THR A 25 -15.67 7.24 13.11
N PRO A 26 -14.75 6.26 13.06
CA PRO A 26 -13.49 6.37 13.78
C PRO A 26 -12.76 7.63 13.30
N ALA A 27 -12.25 8.42 14.25
CA ALA A 27 -11.54 9.66 13.97
C ALA A 27 -10.58 9.48 12.78
N ARG A 28 -10.77 10.29 11.74
CA ARG A 28 -9.86 10.32 10.59
C ARG A 28 -8.47 10.59 11.13
N GLU A 29 -7.55 9.65 10.94
CA GLU A 29 -6.14 9.94 11.21
C GLU A 29 -5.69 10.92 10.12
N GLU A 30 -5.48 12.19 10.49
CA GLU A 30 -5.10 13.26 9.57
C GLU A 30 -3.92 12.83 8.69
N GLY A 31 -4.08 12.92 7.37
CA GLY A 31 -3.03 12.62 6.38
C GLY A 31 -3.03 11.21 5.77
N MET A 32 -3.91 10.30 6.20
CA MET A 32 -4.07 8.99 5.54
C MET A 32 -5.13 9.00 4.44
N VAL A 33 -4.85 8.29 3.35
CA VAL A 33 -5.78 8.08 2.24
C VAL A 33 -6.79 7.00 2.63
N GLU A 34 -8.07 7.36 2.58
CA GLU A 34 -9.21 6.45 2.81
C GLU A 34 -9.69 5.80 1.51
N LEU A 35 -10.29 4.63 1.64
CA LEU A 35 -10.96 3.92 0.54
C LEU A 35 -12.49 4.09 0.68
N PRO A 36 -13.25 4.09 -0.42
CA PRO A 36 -12.80 3.87 -1.80
C PRO A 36 -12.09 5.09 -2.42
N LEU A 37 -10.97 4.86 -3.10
CA LEU A 37 -10.19 5.90 -3.80
C LEU A 37 -10.68 6.01 -5.26
N PRO A 38 -11.31 7.14 -5.66
CA PRO A 38 -11.61 7.40 -7.06
C PRO A 38 -10.33 7.66 -7.87
N VAL A 39 -10.29 7.11 -9.07
CA VAL A 39 -9.21 7.31 -10.04
C VAL A 39 -9.78 8.00 -11.27
N TYR A 40 -9.09 9.04 -11.72
CA TYR A 40 -9.56 9.94 -12.76
C TYR A 40 -8.77 9.78 -14.05
N ASP A 41 -9.42 10.00 -15.18
CA ASP A 41 -8.74 10.26 -16.46
C ASP A 41 -8.19 11.69 -16.53
N ASP A 42 -7.48 12.01 -17.62
CA ASP A 42 -6.92 13.35 -17.84
C ASP A 42 -8.00 14.43 -18.05
N LYS A 43 -9.26 14.04 -18.24
CA LYS A 43 -10.43 14.94 -18.36
C LYS A 43 -11.15 15.14 -17.03
N GLY A 44 -10.71 14.51 -15.95
CA GLY A 44 -11.34 14.59 -14.63
C GLY A 44 -12.55 13.68 -14.44
N ASN A 45 -12.80 12.73 -15.34
CA ASN A 45 -13.87 11.74 -15.17
C ASN A 45 -13.37 10.56 -14.33
N ILE A 46 -14.20 10.05 -13.42
CA ILE A 46 -13.89 8.82 -12.68
C ILE A 46 -13.97 7.64 -13.65
N ILE A 47 -12.87 6.90 -13.77
CA ILE A 47 -12.78 5.72 -14.63
C ILE A 47 -12.75 4.40 -13.85
N VAL A 48 -12.33 4.44 -12.57
CA VAL A 48 -12.25 3.28 -11.68
C VAL A 48 -12.26 3.73 -10.22
N ARG A 49 -12.73 2.87 -9.32
CA ARG A 49 -12.61 3.08 -7.86
C ARG A 49 -11.80 1.95 -7.25
N VAL A 50 -10.71 2.25 -6.54
CA VAL A 50 -10.03 1.27 -5.70
C VAL A 50 -10.86 1.13 -4.42
N VAL A 51 -11.41 -0.05 -4.19
CA VAL A 51 -12.38 -0.30 -3.11
C VAL A 51 -11.77 -1.02 -1.92
N ASP A 52 -10.64 -1.70 -2.10
CA ASP A 52 -9.97 -2.42 -1.03
C ASP A 52 -8.45 -2.51 -1.28
N LEU A 53 -7.68 -2.56 -0.19
CA LEU A 53 -6.24 -2.78 -0.20
C LEU A 53 -5.90 -3.81 0.87
N LYS A 54 -5.32 -4.92 0.44
CA LYS A 54 -4.85 -6.00 1.31
C LYS A 54 -3.36 -6.21 1.12
N TYR A 55 -2.72 -6.79 2.12
CA TYR A 55 -1.36 -7.27 2.00
C TYR A 55 -1.24 -8.69 2.54
N GLU A 56 -0.32 -9.45 1.96
CA GLU A 56 0.06 -10.80 2.37
C GLU A 56 1.60 -10.85 2.43
N PHE A 57 2.14 -11.57 3.42
CA PHE A 57 3.52 -12.01 3.33
C PHE A 57 3.57 -13.33 2.60
N VAL A 58 4.52 -13.50 1.69
CA VAL A 58 4.59 -14.66 0.81
C VAL A 58 5.97 -15.29 0.86
N LYS A 59 6.04 -16.59 1.10
CA LYS A 59 7.27 -17.38 1.05
C LYS A 59 7.03 -18.64 0.23
N GLY A 60 7.86 -18.90 -0.79
CA GLY A 60 7.65 -20.04 -1.69
C GLY A 60 6.29 -20.01 -2.42
N GLY A 61 5.75 -18.83 -2.69
CA GLY A 61 4.44 -18.64 -3.32
C GLY A 61 3.23 -18.74 -2.39
N GLN A 62 3.42 -19.19 -1.14
CA GLN A 62 2.33 -19.38 -0.16
C GLN A 62 2.26 -18.20 0.83
N PRO A 63 1.04 -17.77 1.23
CA PRO A 63 0.87 -16.80 2.30
C PRO A 63 1.40 -17.32 3.64
N VAL A 64 2.07 -16.44 4.40
CA VAL A 64 2.61 -16.73 5.74
C VAL A 64 2.21 -15.63 6.71
N SER A 65 2.07 -15.97 7.99
CA SER A 65 1.69 -15.01 9.05
C SER A 65 2.81 -14.06 9.45
N GLN A 66 4.07 -14.48 9.26
CA GLN A 66 5.26 -13.72 9.60
C GLN A 66 6.28 -13.79 8.46
N CYS A 67 6.98 -12.68 8.25
CA CYS A 67 7.95 -12.53 7.18
C CYS A 67 9.31 -12.16 7.74
N ALA A 68 10.31 -12.98 7.46
CA ALA A 68 11.69 -12.72 7.85
C ALA A 68 12.65 -13.22 6.76
N GLY A 69 13.76 -12.51 6.57
CA GLY A 69 14.81 -12.86 5.61
C GLY A 69 14.55 -12.39 4.19
N GLU A 70 15.51 -12.65 3.31
CA GLU A 70 15.53 -12.18 1.92
C GLU A 70 14.41 -12.82 1.07
N ASP A 71 14.16 -14.12 1.28
CA ASP A 71 13.22 -14.93 0.46
C ASP A 71 11.74 -14.64 0.71
N CYS A 72 11.43 -13.81 1.72
CA CYS A 72 10.07 -13.47 2.04
C CYS A 72 9.63 -12.18 1.32
N ARG A 73 8.50 -12.26 0.61
CA ARG A 73 7.94 -11.22 -0.25
C ARG A 73 6.74 -10.55 0.41
N LEU A 74 6.47 -9.31 0.04
CA LEU A 74 5.27 -8.58 0.41
C LEU A 74 4.38 -8.47 -0.82
N ARG A 75 3.22 -9.11 -0.79
CA ARG A 75 2.22 -9.00 -1.85
C ARG A 75 1.18 -7.98 -1.43
N ILE A 76 1.00 -6.92 -2.20
CA ILE A 76 -0.07 -5.94 -2.03
C ILE A 76 -1.11 -6.22 -3.11
N ILE A 77 -2.38 -6.30 -2.69
CA ILE A 77 -3.53 -6.62 -3.54
C ILE A 77 -4.47 -5.43 -3.49
N ALA A 78 -4.61 -4.74 -4.61
CA ALA A 78 -5.58 -3.67 -4.79
C ALA A 78 -6.82 -4.21 -5.50
N GLU A 79 -7.97 -4.15 -4.85
CA GLU A 79 -9.25 -4.47 -5.47
C GLU A 79 -9.88 -3.19 -6.00
N TYR A 80 -10.36 -3.24 -7.24
CA TYR A 80 -10.92 -2.08 -7.91
C TYR A 80 -12.17 -2.43 -8.71
N GLU A 81 -13.08 -1.47 -8.81
CA GLU A 81 -14.36 -1.59 -9.51
C GLU A 81 -14.35 -0.77 -10.80
N VAL A 82 -14.59 -1.44 -11.92
CA VAL A 82 -14.67 -0.83 -13.26
C VAL A 82 -15.82 -1.45 -14.04
N GLY A 83 -16.71 -0.61 -14.57
CA GLY A 83 -17.86 -1.09 -15.37
C GLY A 83 -18.78 -2.08 -14.65
N GLY A 84 -18.89 -2.00 -13.32
CA GLY A 84 -19.69 -2.93 -12.51
C GLY A 84 -18.99 -4.24 -12.17
N GLU A 85 -17.76 -4.47 -12.66
CA GLU A 85 -16.96 -5.64 -12.32
C GLU A 85 -15.91 -5.29 -11.26
N ARG A 86 -15.63 -6.24 -10.37
CA ARG A 86 -14.53 -6.16 -9.40
C ARG A 86 -13.31 -6.91 -9.91
N LYS A 87 -12.16 -6.25 -9.95
CA LYS A 87 -10.89 -6.78 -10.45
C LYS A 87 -9.78 -6.56 -9.42
N GLN A 88 -8.65 -7.23 -9.62
CA GLN A 88 -7.51 -7.16 -8.72
C GLN A 88 -6.23 -6.81 -9.46
N LEU A 89 -5.45 -5.90 -8.89
CA LEU A 89 -4.06 -5.64 -9.25
C LEU A 89 -3.16 -6.15 -8.12
N LYS A 90 -2.21 -7.04 -8.44
CA LYS A 90 -1.29 -7.65 -7.47
C LYS A 90 0.12 -7.14 -7.70
N MET A 91 0.76 -6.64 -6.65
CA MET A 91 2.14 -6.15 -6.65
C MET A 91 2.93 -7.01 -5.67
N GLU A 92 3.90 -7.77 -6.17
CA GLU A 92 4.73 -8.64 -5.32
C GLU A 92 6.13 -8.05 -5.16
N TRP A 93 6.39 -7.51 -3.97
CA TRP A 93 7.63 -6.86 -3.57
C TRP A 93 8.62 -7.88 -3.00
N TYR A 94 9.86 -7.81 -3.45
CA TYR A 94 10.95 -8.67 -3.02
C TYR A 94 12.24 -7.87 -2.85
N LEU A 95 13.20 -8.45 -2.12
CA LEU A 95 14.53 -7.89 -2.00
C LEU A 95 15.41 -8.44 -3.13
N ALA A 96 15.80 -7.57 -4.05
CA ALA A 96 16.72 -7.92 -5.12
C ALA A 96 18.17 -7.71 -4.67
N LYS A 97 19.06 -8.58 -5.15
CA LYS A 97 20.49 -8.56 -4.87
C LYS A 97 21.27 -8.18 -6.13
N LYS A 98 22.05 -7.10 -6.08
CA LYS A 98 22.99 -6.69 -7.12
C LYS A 98 24.41 -6.89 -6.62
N ARG A 99 25.26 -7.55 -7.42
CA ARG A 99 26.70 -7.66 -7.15
C ARG A 99 27.44 -6.73 -8.09
N GLU A 100 28.29 -5.87 -7.56
CA GLU A 100 29.12 -4.95 -8.33
C GLU A 100 30.59 -5.20 -8.00
N LYS A 101 31.42 -5.40 -9.03
CA LYS A 101 32.87 -5.45 -8.85
C LYS A 101 33.41 -4.03 -8.70
N ARG A 102 34.16 -3.78 -7.64
CA ARG A 102 34.90 -2.54 -7.39
C ARG A 102 36.37 -2.92 -7.19
N GLY A 103 37.13 -2.93 -8.28
CA GLY A 103 38.49 -3.46 -8.29
C GLY A 103 38.51 -4.96 -7.93
N GLU A 104 39.30 -5.33 -6.93
CA GLU A 104 39.39 -6.71 -6.42
C GLU A 104 38.23 -7.09 -5.47
N ALA A 105 37.49 -6.11 -4.96
CA ALA A 105 36.37 -6.36 -4.03
C ALA A 105 35.03 -6.49 -4.77
N THR A 106 34.14 -7.35 -4.27
CA THR A 106 32.75 -7.43 -4.73
C THR A 106 31.82 -6.81 -3.70
N ALA A 107 31.16 -5.72 -4.06
CA ALA A 107 30.10 -5.13 -3.24
C ALA A 107 28.77 -5.83 -3.53
N THR A 108 28.05 -6.20 -2.48
CA THR A 108 26.66 -6.68 -2.59
C THR A 108 25.72 -5.56 -2.15
N HIS A 109 24.80 -5.19 -3.01
CA HIS A 109 23.74 -4.22 -2.76
C HIS A 109 22.39 -4.91 -2.77
N TYR A 110 21.55 -4.56 -1.81
CA TYR A 110 20.18 -5.00 -1.73
C TYR A 110 19.25 -3.82 -2.02
N PHE A 111 18.22 -4.04 -2.81
CA PHE A 111 17.21 -3.03 -3.11
C PHE A 111 15.82 -3.65 -3.18
N GLU A 112 14.81 -2.89 -2.80
CA GLU A 112 13.42 -3.31 -2.82
C GLU A 112 12.84 -3.06 -4.21
N THR A 113 12.18 -4.06 -4.77
CA THR A 113 11.55 -3.94 -6.09
C THR A 113 10.31 -4.82 -6.21
N ALA A 114 9.40 -4.42 -7.09
CA ALA A 114 8.32 -5.26 -7.58
C ALA A 114 8.26 -5.18 -9.11
N TRP A 115 8.18 -6.34 -9.74
CA TRP A 115 7.99 -6.45 -11.19
C TRP A 115 6.54 -6.85 -11.47
N LEU A 116 5.84 -6.07 -12.29
CA LEU A 116 4.48 -6.37 -12.70
C LEU A 116 4.24 -6.07 -14.19
N THR A 117 3.30 -6.80 -14.76
CA THR A 117 2.81 -6.59 -16.13
C THR A 117 1.42 -5.95 -16.08
N VAL A 118 1.34 -4.68 -16.46
CA VAL A 118 0.12 -3.88 -16.53
C VAL A 118 -0.58 -4.11 -17.86
N LYS A 119 -1.79 -4.66 -17.84
CA LYS A 119 -2.47 -5.19 -19.03
C LYS A 119 -3.13 -4.11 -19.89
N ASN A 120 -3.70 -3.10 -19.24
CA ASN A 120 -4.51 -2.07 -19.88
C ASN A 120 -4.36 -0.73 -19.17
N ASP A 121 -4.99 0.30 -19.75
CA ASP A 121 -4.85 1.67 -19.27
C ASP A 121 -5.60 1.88 -17.93
N ILE A 122 -6.62 1.08 -17.63
CA ILE A 122 -7.29 1.08 -16.32
C ILE A 122 -6.33 0.60 -15.23
N GLU A 123 -5.65 -0.53 -15.43
CA GLU A 123 -4.63 -1.01 -14.48
C GLU A 123 -3.48 -0.01 -14.34
N ALA A 124 -3.07 0.65 -15.43
CA ALA A 124 -2.05 1.69 -15.38
C ALA A 124 -2.49 2.90 -14.55
N ALA A 125 -3.76 3.30 -14.66
CA ALA A 125 -4.34 4.38 -13.88
C ALA A 125 -4.49 4.01 -12.39
N VAL A 126 -4.91 2.78 -12.08
CA VAL A 126 -4.92 2.25 -10.71
C VAL A 126 -3.51 2.28 -10.12
N LEU A 127 -2.51 1.78 -10.87
CA LEU A 127 -1.12 1.80 -10.43
C LEU A 127 -0.60 3.23 -10.19
N LYS A 128 -0.95 4.17 -11.08
CA LYS A 128 -0.62 5.59 -10.93
C LYS A 128 -1.22 6.17 -9.66
N ALA A 129 -2.49 5.89 -9.37
CA ALA A 129 -3.16 6.39 -8.18
C ALA A 129 -2.54 5.85 -6.88
N LEU A 130 -2.04 4.61 -6.92
CA LEU A 130 -1.41 3.97 -5.77
C LEU A 130 0.05 4.37 -5.57
N THR A 131 0.82 4.55 -6.64
CA THR A 131 2.30 4.64 -6.58
C THR A 131 2.89 5.85 -7.29
N GLY A 132 2.06 6.73 -7.86
CA GLY A 132 2.49 7.83 -8.73
C GLY A 132 2.98 7.38 -10.12
N ARG A 133 3.19 6.08 -10.36
CA ARG A 133 3.76 5.55 -11.59
C ARG A 133 2.70 5.02 -12.55
N ALA A 134 2.64 5.59 -13.75
CA ALA A 134 1.67 5.24 -14.79
C ALA A 134 2.39 4.68 -16.02
N LYS A 135 2.45 3.36 -16.17
CA LYS A 135 3.01 2.76 -17.39
C LYS A 135 2.30 1.45 -17.71
N ARG A 136 1.88 1.28 -18.96
CA ARG A 136 1.37 0.02 -19.50
C ARG A 136 2.53 -0.93 -19.84
N GLY A 137 2.30 -2.24 -19.74
CA GLY A 137 3.30 -3.26 -19.99
C GLY A 137 4.14 -3.55 -18.74
N SER A 138 5.41 -3.92 -18.94
CA SER A 138 6.31 -4.25 -17.82
C SER A 138 6.73 -2.99 -17.05
N VAL A 139 6.48 -3.02 -15.74
CA VAL A 139 6.81 -1.94 -14.81
C VAL A 139 7.65 -2.49 -13.67
N ASP A 140 8.79 -1.84 -13.44
CA ASP A 140 9.57 -2.00 -12.21
C ASP A 140 9.16 -0.93 -11.22
N LEU A 141 8.76 -1.30 -10.01
CA LEU A 141 8.54 -0.39 -8.89
C LEU A 141 9.74 -0.47 -7.94
N LEU A 142 10.14 0.65 -7.37
CA LEU A 142 11.27 0.74 -6.44
C LEU A 142 10.81 1.16 -5.04
N ALA A 143 11.75 1.25 -4.10
CA ALA A 143 11.50 1.60 -2.70
C ALA A 143 10.60 2.84 -2.52
N ASP A 144 10.81 3.90 -3.30
CA ASP A 144 10.00 5.13 -3.21
C ASP A 144 8.50 4.86 -3.49
N GLN A 145 8.20 4.00 -4.48
CA GLN A 145 6.82 3.60 -4.78
C GLN A 145 6.23 2.68 -3.71
N LEU A 146 7.06 1.94 -2.97
CA LEU A 146 6.62 1.15 -1.82
C LEU A 146 6.31 2.06 -0.64
N ASP A 147 7.12 3.10 -0.40
CA ASP A 147 6.89 4.08 0.66
C ASP A 147 5.63 4.91 0.40
N ASP A 148 5.32 5.23 -0.85
CA ASP A 148 4.05 5.85 -1.26
C ASP A 148 2.83 5.07 -0.78
N LEU A 149 2.89 3.73 -0.77
CA LEU A 149 1.78 2.88 -0.34
C LEU A 149 1.49 2.98 1.17
N ARG A 150 2.42 3.52 1.98
CA ARG A 150 2.25 3.68 3.43
C ARG A 150 1.21 4.75 3.79
N ARG A 151 0.88 5.64 2.85
CA ARG A 151 -0.18 6.65 3.04
C ARG A 151 -1.58 6.04 3.14
N PHE A 152 -1.74 4.78 2.73
CA PHE A 152 -3.01 4.07 2.83
C PHE A 152 -3.14 3.37 4.18
N LYS A 153 -4.21 3.67 4.91
CA LYS A 153 -4.46 3.10 6.25
C LYS A 153 -4.31 1.57 6.33
N PRO A 154 -4.81 0.76 5.36
CA PRO A 154 -4.64 -0.70 5.38
C PRO A 154 -3.18 -1.17 5.24
N LEU A 155 -2.30 -0.33 4.69
CA LEU A 155 -0.92 -0.66 4.36
C LEU A 155 0.11 0.03 5.26
N LYS A 156 -0.32 0.96 6.13
CA LYS A 156 0.51 1.80 7.02
C LYS A 156 1.70 1.04 7.64
N TYR A 157 1.43 -0.15 8.20
CA TYR A 157 2.43 -0.97 8.89
C TYR A 157 2.88 -2.22 8.09
N ALA A 158 2.37 -2.42 6.88
CA ALA A 158 2.70 -3.60 6.07
C ALA A 158 4.17 -3.57 5.64
N VAL A 159 4.61 -2.42 5.14
CA VAL A 159 5.99 -2.19 4.68
C VAL A 159 7.00 -2.33 5.82
N ASP A 160 6.75 -1.67 6.96
CA ASP A 160 7.65 -1.72 8.10
C ASP A 160 7.77 -3.14 8.67
N ARG A 161 6.66 -3.89 8.74
CA ARG A 161 6.69 -5.30 9.14
C ARG A 161 7.45 -6.18 8.16
N TRP A 162 7.33 -5.92 6.87
CA TRP A 162 8.07 -6.64 5.84
C TRP A 162 9.58 -6.37 5.90
N ARG A 163 9.97 -5.11 6.15
CA ARG A 163 11.37 -4.67 6.24
C ARG A 163 12.11 -5.23 7.47
N ARG A 164 11.40 -5.64 8.53
CA ARG A 164 12.01 -6.20 9.74
C ARG A 164 12.88 -7.42 9.41
N GLY A 165 14.16 -7.35 9.82
CA GLY A 165 15.11 -8.45 9.64
C GLY A 165 15.62 -8.63 8.20
N LYS A 166 15.43 -7.65 7.31
CA LYS A 166 16.06 -7.64 5.98
C LYS A 166 17.38 -6.86 5.99
N PRO A 167 18.37 -7.27 5.18
CA PRO A 167 19.66 -6.58 5.05
C PRO A 167 19.54 -5.32 4.18
N ILE A 168 18.60 -4.43 4.50
CA ILE A 168 18.48 -3.12 3.87
C ILE A 168 19.47 -2.21 4.58
N ARG A 169 20.43 -1.63 3.85
CA ARG A 169 21.34 -0.62 4.40
C ARG A 169 20.50 0.48 5.04
N GLN A 170 20.61 0.66 6.36
CA GLN A 170 20.24 1.91 7.00
C GLN A 170 21.14 3.00 6.40
N GLN A 171 20.64 3.74 5.40
CA GLN A 171 21.28 4.99 5.01
C GLN A 171 20.89 6.04 6.05
N SER A 172 21.83 6.28 6.97
CA SER A 172 22.02 7.46 7.82
C SER A 172 20.82 8.04 8.59
N SER A 173 20.70 7.63 9.85
CA SER A 173 20.45 8.57 10.96
C SER A 173 21.14 8.09 12.24
N LEU A 174 22.46 7.92 12.20
CA LEU A 174 23.27 8.11 13.40
C LEU A 174 23.73 9.58 13.42
N LEU A 175 22.77 10.48 13.63
CA LEU A 175 23.06 11.59 14.52
C LEU A 175 23.30 10.94 15.88
N SER A 176 24.54 11.07 16.34
CA SER A 176 24.98 10.68 17.67
C SER A 176 24.02 11.22 18.72
N ILE A 177 23.14 10.37 19.24
CA ILE A 177 22.56 10.60 20.56
C ILE A 177 23.44 9.79 21.50
N ASN A 178 24.41 10.49 22.08
CA ASN A 178 25.09 10.06 23.28
C ASN A 178 24.02 9.80 24.35
N CYS A 179 23.78 8.54 24.70
CA CYS A 179 23.16 8.24 25.99
C CYS A 179 24.23 8.45 27.06
N PRO A 180 24.01 9.32 28.07
CA PRO A 180 24.85 9.32 29.25
C PRO A 180 24.57 8.04 30.04
N SER A 181 25.63 7.38 30.47
CA SER A 181 25.58 6.33 31.48
C SER A 181 25.52 6.99 32.85
N ASP A 182 24.51 6.67 33.64
CA ASP A 182 24.58 6.72 35.10
C ASP A 182 24.98 5.33 35.63
#